data_AF-A0A662MH79-F1
#
_entry.id   AF-A0A662MH79-F1
#
_cell.length_a   1.000
_cell.length_b   1.000
_cell.length_c   1.000
_cell.angle_alpha   90.00
_cell.angle_beta   90.00
_cell.angle_gamma   90.00
#
_symmetry.space_group_name_H-M   'P 1'
#
loop_
_entity.id
_entity.type
_entity.pdbx_description
1 polymer ?
#
loop_
_entity_poly.entity_id
_entity_poly.type
_entity_poly.pdbx_seq_one_letter_code
_entity_poly.pdbx_strand_id
1 'polypeptide(L)'
;EATYALKLRDYDSALAYAKQCTLEIIRIKKELDLGRPLSVKELESLPKEELRELCRRWGLSPIGLKQELVDRLAPIARRYGGRIPPYPPPEEIEKKAEKLPEKVEEKPEKKEVREEEEKKPSKKKEEEEGVLTVEEALKHISKGFSYLLEERRPEKCFIIFRELLKDNLSGLIFTRTNPKVIQKRYGIEGDVSIYWLTDQEDAGQLRVSHSLETLIYHIEEFVNKHNECVILLDGLEYLLGNNTFNAVMRFLRRLVDRTSQQENIFLVSLSPYTMEERDVSLLEREIIPLKLK
;
A
#
# COMPACT_ATOMS: atom_id res chain seq x y z
N GLU A 1 25.81 -17.81 5.16
CA GLU A 1 27.15 -17.22 4.93
C GLU A 1 27.24 -15.76 5.40
N ALA A 2 26.35 -14.85 4.98
CA ALA A 2 26.48 -13.39 5.23
C ALA A 2 26.93 -12.97 6.65
N THR A 3 26.31 -13.52 7.71
CA THR A 3 26.64 -13.21 9.12
C THR A 3 28.04 -13.65 9.54
N TYR A 4 28.65 -14.60 8.82
CA TYR A 4 30.03 -15.05 9.03
C TYR A 4 31.02 -14.11 8.34
N ALA A 5 30.74 -13.69 7.10
CA ALA A 5 31.52 -12.67 6.39
C ALA A 5 31.57 -11.33 7.17
N LEU A 6 30.44 -10.89 7.76
CA LEU A 6 30.40 -9.73 8.65
C LEU A 6 31.34 -9.86 9.87
N LYS A 7 31.47 -11.07 10.46
CA LYS A 7 32.41 -11.30 11.58
C LYS A 7 33.88 -11.22 11.15
N LEU A 8 34.17 -11.53 9.88
CA LEU A 8 35.51 -11.38 9.28
C LEU A 8 35.76 -9.96 8.74
N ARG A 9 34.79 -9.03 8.85
CA ARG A 9 34.79 -7.69 8.24
C ARG A 9 34.88 -7.69 6.70
N ASP A 10 34.50 -8.80 6.06
CA ASP A 10 34.28 -8.86 4.62
C ASP A 10 32.86 -8.39 4.31
N TYR A 11 32.72 -7.07 4.12
CA TYR A 11 31.43 -6.42 3.89
C TYR A 11 30.89 -6.66 2.48
N ASP A 12 31.76 -6.83 1.48
CA ASP A 12 31.37 -7.06 0.09
C ASP A 12 30.80 -8.48 -0.10
N SER A 13 31.48 -9.51 0.42
CA SER A 13 30.92 -10.87 0.42
C SER A 13 29.67 -10.95 1.29
N ALA A 14 29.63 -10.27 2.45
CA ALA A 14 28.42 -10.21 3.27
C ALA A 14 27.22 -9.62 2.51
N LEU A 15 27.43 -8.53 1.76
CA LEU A 15 26.41 -7.90 0.94
C LEU A 15 26.00 -8.78 -0.26
N ALA A 16 26.95 -9.48 -0.89
CA ALA A 16 26.68 -10.42 -1.97
C ALA A 16 25.80 -11.59 -1.49
N TYR A 17 26.15 -12.23 -0.37
CA TYR A 17 25.36 -13.30 0.23
C TYR A 17 23.97 -12.80 0.68
N ALA A 18 23.86 -11.61 1.27
CA ALA A 18 22.57 -11.02 1.66
C ALA A 18 21.65 -10.77 0.45
N LYS A 19 22.21 -10.29 -0.67
CA LYS A 19 21.50 -10.13 -1.95
C LYS A 19 21.04 -11.48 -2.50
N GLN A 20 21.90 -12.50 -2.53
CA GLN A 20 21.53 -13.85 -2.98
C GLN A 20 20.41 -14.46 -2.12
N CYS A 21 20.50 -14.42 -0.79
CA CYS A 21 19.44 -14.90 0.09
C CYS A 21 18.11 -14.15 -0.14
N THR A 22 18.16 -12.85 -0.42
CA THR A 22 16.95 -12.05 -0.70
C THR A 22 16.32 -12.46 -2.04
N LEU A 23 17.12 -12.73 -3.08
CA LEU A 23 16.65 -13.22 -4.37
C LEU A 23 16.06 -14.64 -4.27
N GLU A 24 16.69 -15.54 -3.52
CA GLU A 24 16.16 -16.88 -3.22
C GLU A 24 14.85 -16.81 -2.45
N ILE A 25 14.72 -15.94 -1.43
CA ILE A 25 13.47 -15.74 -0.69
C ILE A 25 12.37 -15.18 -1.61
N ILE A 26 12.68 -14.23 -2.49
CA ILE A 26 11.74 -13.71 -3.49
C ILE A 26 11.33 -14.81 -4.47
N ARG A 27 12.25 -15.67 -4.88
CA ARG A 27 11.98 -16.81 -5.78
C ARG A 27 11.08 -17.84 -5.11
N ILE A 28 11.46 -18.35 -3.94
CA ILE A 28 10.68 -19.34 -3.18
C ILE A 28 9.29 -18.78 -2.85
N LYS A 29 9.21 -17.48 -2.48
CA LYS A 29 7.92 -16.84 -2.28
C LYS A 29 7.10 -16.74 -3.57
N LYS A 30 7.70 -16.38 -4.72
CA LYS A 30 7.00 -16.44 -6.02
C LYS A 30 6.53 -17.86 -6.35
N GLU A 31 7.33 -18.89 -6.08
CA GLU A 31 6.97 -20.30 -6.33
C GLU A 31 5.83 -20.78 -5.40
N LEU A 32 5.71 -20.23 -4.19
CA LEU A 32 4.58 -20.46 -3.27
C LEU A 32 3.32 -19.66 -3.68
N ASP A 33 3.47 -18.36 -3.95
CA ASP A 33 2.39 -17.46 -4.33
C ASP A 33 1.78 -17.82 -5.72
N LEU A 34 2.56 -18.47 -6.61
CA LEU A 34 2.13 -18.90 -7.95
C LEU A 34 1.18 -20.12 -7.96
N GLY A 35 0.98 -20.83 -6.84
CA GLY A 35 0.03 -21.94 -6.73
C GLY A 35 0.28 -23.15 -7.66
N ARG A 36 -0.62 -24.15 -7.61
CA ARG A 36 -0.53 -25.34 -8.48
C ARG A 36 -1.12 -25.08 -9.87
N PRO A 37 -0.42 -25.39 -10.97
CA PRO A 37 -1.00 -25.35 -12.31
C PRO A 37 -2.13 -26.36 -12.50
N LEU A 38 -3.25 -25.90 -13.04
CA LEU A 38 -4.52 -26.62 -13.20
C LEU A 38 -4.62 -27.26 -14.59
N SER A 39 -4.93 -28.56 -14.68
CA SER A 39 -5.24 -29.21 -15.96
C SER A 39 -6.62 -28.81 -16.49
N VAL A 40 -6.85 -29.00 -17.80
CA VAL A 40 -8.14 -28.69 -18.44
C VAL A 40 -9.32 -29.41 -17.76
N LYS A 41 -9.13 -30.65 -17.29
CA LYS A 41 -10.16 -31.39 -16.52
C LYS A 41 -10.46 -30.79 -15.14
N GLU A 42 -9.45 -30.18 -14.50
CA GLU A 42 -9.66 -29.45 -13.25
C GLU A 42 -10.45 -28.16 -13.53
N LEU A 43 -10.17 -27.43 -14.62
CA LEU A 43 -10.95 -26.26 -15.05
C LEU A 43 -12.43 -26.58 -15.31
N GLU A 44 -12.72 -27.70 -15.97
CA GLU A 44 -14.09 -28.18 -16.19
C GLU A 44 -14.86 -28.43 -14.88
N SER A 45 -14.16 -28.71 -13.77
CA SER A 45 -14.77 -28.91 -12.45
C SER A 45 -15.00 -27.61 -11.67
N LEU A 46 -14.13 -26.59 -11.80
CA LEU A 46 -14.16 -25.35 -10.99
C LEU A 46 -15.52 -24.61 -11.04
N PRO A 47 -15.90 -23.84 -10.01
CA PRO A 47 -17.07 -22.98 -10.07
C PRO A 47 -16.89 -21.84 -11.10
N LYS A 48 -18.01 -21.30 -11.59
CA LYS A 48 -18.02 -20.30 -12.68
C LYS A 48 -17.25 -19.02 -12.33
N GLU A 49 -17.22 -18.60 -11.07
CA GLU A 49 -16.53 -17.37 -10.67
C GLU A 49 -15.00 -17.53 -10.63
N GLU A 50 -14.47 -18.71 -10.26
CA GLU A 50 -13.04 -19.00 -10.37
C GLU A 50 -12.58 -19.02 -11.84
N LEU A 51 -13.41 -19.55 -12.76
CA LEU A 51 -13.14 -19.51 -14.19
C LEU A 51 -13.18 -18.08 -14.75
N ARG A 52 -14.07 -17.22 -14.24
CA ARG A 52 -14.09 -15.78 -14.57
C ARG A 52 -12.83 -15.08 -14.09
N GLU A 53 -12.44 -15.35 -12.85
CA GLU A 53 -11.28 -14.75 -12.22
C GLU A 53 -9.96 -15.19 -12.89
N LEU A 54 -9.84 -16.48 -13.24
CA LEU A 54 -8.72 -16.97 -14.03
C LEU A 54 -8.70 -16.35 -15.44
N CYS A 55 -9.86 -16.14 -16.08
CA CYS A 55 -9.95 -15.34 -17.30
C CYS A 55 -9.46 -13.89 -17.10
N ARG A 56 -9.87 -13.19 -16.02
CA ARG A 56 -9.38 -11.83 -15.72
C ARG A 56 -7.85 -11.80 -15.62
N ARG A 57 -7.25 -12.73 -14.88
CA ARG A 57 -5.79 -12.82 -14.66
C ARG A 57 -4.99 -13.00 -15.96
N TRP A 58 -5.47 -13.85 -16.86
CA TRP A 58 -4.87 -14.00 -18.19
C TRP A 58 -5.29 -12.89 -19.18
N GLY A 59 -6.10 -11.93 -18.72
CA GLY A 59 -6.67 -10.83 -19.51
C GLY A 59 -7.44 -11.34 -20.73
N LEU A 60 -8.35 -12.28 -20.48
CA LEU A 60 -9.38 -12.80 -21.36
C LEU A 60 -10.74 -12.26 -20.91
N SER A 61 -11.75 -12.23 -21.79
CA SER A 61 -13.11 -11.83 -21.40
C SER A 61 -13.71 -12.82 -20.36
N PRO A 62 -14.18 -12.35 -19.19
CA PRO A 62 -14.88 -13.17 -18.19
C PRO A 62 -16.39 -13.31 -18.47
N ILE A 63 -16.88 -12.84 -19.61
CA ILE A 63 -18.32 -12.84 -19.95
C ILE A 63 -18.64 -14.10 -20.78
N GLY A 64 -19.57 -14.94 -20.32
CA GLY A 64 -19.99 -16.13 -21.07
C GLY A 64 -20.67 -17.21 -20.23
N LEU A 65 -20.95 -18.37 -20.85
CA LEU A 65 -21.27 -19.64 -20.18
C LEU A 65 -20.02 -20.30 -19.58
N LYS A 66 -20.20 -21.36 -18.75
CA LYS A 66 -19.06 -22.05 -18.11
C LYS A 66 -18.09 -22.63 -19.15
N GLN A 67 -18.63 -23.31 -20.17
CA GLN A 67 -17.82 -23.94 -21.21
C GLN A 67 -17.02 -22.90 -22.01
N GLU A 68 -17.63 -21.78 -22.40
CA GLU A 68 -16.94 -20.70 -23.12
C GLU A 68 -15.74 -20.11 -22.37
N LEU A 69 -15.74 -20.13 -21.03
CA LEU A 69 -14.60 -19.70 -20.23
C LEU A 69 -13.49 -20.76 -20.27
N VAL A 70 -13.84 -22.05 -20.12
CA VAL A 70 -12.90 -23.17 -20.25
C VAL A 70 -12.29 -23.20 -21.66
N ASP A 71 -13.08 -22.99 -22.71
CA ASP A 71 -12.64 -23.00 -24.12
C ASP A 71 -11.66 -21.86 -24.44
N ARG A 72 -11.72 -20.72 -23.72
CA ARG A 72 -10.75 -19.62 -23.84
C ARG A 72 -9.45 -19.90 -23.06
N LEU A 73 -9.54 -20.66 -21.96
CA LEU A 73 -8.41 -21.04 -21.11
C LEU A 73 -7.66 -22.27 -21.65
N ALA A 74 -8.34 -23.18 -22.36
CA ALA A 74 -7.74 -24.40 -22.92
C ALA A 74 -6.58 -24.15 -23.91
N PRO A 75 -6.63 -23.15 -24.82
CA PRO A 75 -5.48 -22.73 -25.62
C PRO A 75 -4.28 -22.32 -24.77
N ILE A 76 -4.50 -21.66 -23.63
CA ILE A 76 -3.41 -21.28 -22.71
C ILE A 76 -2.85 -22.53 -22.03
N ALA A 77 -3.70 -23.41 -21.50
CA ALA A 77 -3.27 -24.67 -20.92
C ALA A 77 -2.41 -25.51 -21.90
N ARG A 78 -2.74 -25.51 -23.20
CA ARG A 78 -1.92 -26.16 -24.25
C ARG A 78 -0.52 -25.56 -24.41
N ARG A 79 -0.37 -24.23 -24.29
CA ARG A 79 0.95 -23.55 -24.32
C ARG A 79 1.84 -23.97 -23.13
N TYR A 80 1.23 -24.28 -21.98
CA TYR A 80 1.90 -24.68 -20.75
C TYR A 80 1.79 -26.20 -20.47
N GLY A 81 1.95 -27.04 -21.52
CA GLY A 81 2.08 -28.49 -21.37
C GLY A 81 0.81 -29.23 -20.91
N GLY A 82 -0.37 -28.64 -21.14
CA GLY A 82 -1.68 -29.19 -20.75
C GLY A 82 -2.18 -28.70 -19.38
N ARG A 83 -1.46 -27.80 -18.70
CA ARG A 83 -1.87 -27.19 -17.42
C ARG A 83 -1.71 -25.68 -17.47
N ILE A 84 -2.70 -24.92 -17.00
CA ILE A 84 -2.62 -23.47 -16.90
C ILE A 84 -2.08 -23.06 -15.51
N PRO A 85 -1.01 -22.25 -15.42
CA PRO A 85 -0.64 -21.58 -14.18
C PRO A 85 -1.77 -20.64 -13.70
N PRO A 86 -2.08 -20.53 -12.39
CA PRO A 86 -3.19 -19.71 -11.91
C PRO A 86 -2.92 -18.19 -11.96
N TYR A 87 -1.71 -17.79 -12.36
CA TYR A 87 -1.33 -16.44 -12.77
C TYR A 87 -0.40 -16.52 -14.01
N PRO A 88 -0.43 -15.53 -14.93
CA PRO A 88 0.53 -15.47 -16.04
C PRO A 88 1.97 -15.28 -15.54
N PRO A 89 2.97 -15.88 -16.20
CA PRO A 89 4.37 -15.53 -15.96
C PRO A 89 4.65 -14.04 -16.30
N PRO A 90 5.61 -13.37 -15.63
CA PRO A 90 5.93 -11.96 -15.87
C PRO A 90 6.18 -11.62 -17.36
N GLU A 91 6.83 -12.54 -18.08
CA GLU A 91 7.08 -12.42 -19.51
C GLU A 91 5.83 -12.26 -20.39
N GLU A 92 4.66 -12.79 -19.99
CA GLU A 92 3.40 -12.56 -20.72
C GLU A 92 2.70 -11.26 -20.31
N ILE A 93 3.06 -10.69 -19.16
CA ILE A 93 2.57 -9.37 -18.71
C ILE A 93 3.34 -8.28 -19.47
N GLU A 94 4.67 -8.37 -19.50
CA GLU A 94 5.56 -7.45 -20.21
C GLU A 94 5.25 -7.39 -21.72
N LYS A 95 5.19 -8.55 -22.39
CA LYS A 95 4.85 -8.68 -23.84
C LYS A 95 3.39 -8.29 -24.19
N LYS A 96 2.59 -7.90 -23.21
CA LYS A 96 1.20 -7.42 -23.36
C LYS A 96 1.09 -5.91 -23.13
N ALA A 97 1.98 -5.31 -22.34
CA ALA A 97 2.13 -3.87 -22.23
C ALA A 97 2.62 -3.23 -23.55
N GLU A 98 3.60 -3.85 -24.23
CA GLU A 98 4.15 -3.39 -25.52
C GLU A 98 3.16 -3.37 -26.71
N LYS A 99 1.92 -3.81 -26.53
CA LYS A 99 0.96 -4.07 -27.63
C LYS A 99 -0.28 -3.19 -27.65
N LEU A 100 -0.34 -2.18 -26.79
CA LEU A 100 -1.39 -1.16 -26.80
C LEU A 100 -0.95 -0.01 -27.73
N PRO A 101 -1.70 0.28 -28.82
CA PRO A 101 -1.28 1.29 -29.78
C PRO A 101 -1.59 2.71 -29.30
N GLU A 102 -0.58 3.58 -29.28
CA GLU A 102 -0.77 5.02 -29.16
C GLU A 102 -1.60 5.55 -30.34
N LYS A 103 -2.63 6.35 -30.05
CA LYS A 103 -3.37 7.13 -31.05
C LYS A 103 -3.29 8.60 -30.70
N VAL A 104 -2.41 9.31 -31.39
CA VAL A 104 -2.32 10.77 -31.41
C VAL A 104 -3.12 11.27 -32.62
N GLU A 105 -3.97 12.28 -32.44
CA GLU A 105 -4.72 12.93 -33.54
C GLU A 105 -4.14 14.30 -33.89
N GLU A 106 -4.14 14.62 -35.18
CA GLU A 106 -3.47 15.78 -35.81
C GLU A 106 -4.44 16.52 -36.76
N LYS A 107 -4.34 17.82 -37.04
CA LYS A 107 -3.37 18.88 -36.67
C LYS A 107 -4.19 20.21 -36.51
N PRO A 108 -3.80 21.47 -36.89
CA PRO A 108 -2.57 21.99 -37.52
C PRO A 108 -1.91 23.23 -36.86
N GLU A 109 -0.63 23.42 -37.21
CA GLU A 109 0.19 24.58 -36.86
C GLU A 109 0.12 25.71 -37.91
N LYS A 110 0.58 26.91 -37.52
CA LYS A 110 1.45 27.76 -38.36
C LYS A 110 2.57 28.34 -37.44
N LYS A 111 3.88 28.20 -37.73
CA LYS A 111 4.70 28.72 -38.87
C LYS A 111 4.92 30.25 -38.79
N GLU A 112 6.11 30.86 -39.00
CA GLU A 112 7.48 30.48 -39.48
C GLU A 112 8.53 31.44 -38.81
N VAL A 113 9.89 31.29 -38.77
CA VAL A 113 10.91 30.26 -39.10
C VAL A 113 12.31 30.72 -38.55
N ARG A 114 13.25 29.79 -38.24
CA ARG A 114 14.72 29.98 -37.94
C ARG A 114 15.08 30.72 -36.63
N GLU A 115 16.27 30.56 -36.04
CA GLU A 115 17.59 30.12 -36.54
C GLU A 115 18.20 28.90 -35.79
N GLU A 116 19.16 28.22 -36.42
CA GLU A 116 19.94 27.11 -35.85
C GLU A 116 21.44 27.48 -35.73
N GLU A 117 21.98 27.48 -34.51
CA GLU A 117 23.40 27.21 -34.26
C GLU A 117 23.52 26.09 -33.20
N GLU A 118 24.20 25.00 -33.52
CA GLU A 118 24.31 23.84 -32.63
C GLU A 118 25.25 24.09 -31.43
N LYS A 119 24.70 24.47 -30.28
CA LYS A 119 25.34 24.25 -28.97
C LYS A 119 24.37 23.60 -27.99
N LYS A 120 24.67 22.33 -27.66
CA LYS A 120 23.89 21.41 -26.80
C LYS A 120 23.27 22.08 -25.56
N PRO A 121 21.93 22.23 -25.50
CA PRO A 121 21.18 22.37 -24.26
C PRO A 121 21.00 20.97 -23.64
N SER A 122 21.20 20.72 -22.35
CA SER A 122 20.67 21.38 -21.14
C SER A 122 19.23 20.95 -20.81
N LYS A 123 19.10 20.34 -19.64
CA LYS A 123 17.89 19.74 -19.06
C LYS A 123 16.61 20.60 -19.21
N LYS A 124 15.55 20.00 -19.72
CA LYS A 124 14.16 20.24 -19.28
C LYS A 124 13.62 18.87 -18.85
N LYS A 125 13.32 18.66 -17.57
CA LYS A 125 12.12 19.13 -16.87
C LYS A 125 10.85 18.46 -17.39
N GLU A 126 10.74 17.17 -17.11
CA GLU A 126 9.49 16.60 -16.63
C GLU A 126 9.25 17.14 -15.20
N GLU A 127 8.00 17.16 -14.74
CA GLU A 127 7.60 17.90 -13.54
C GLU A 127 7.70 17.03 -12.28
N GLU A 128 8.78 17.19 -11.53
CA GLU A 128 8.88 16.67 -10.15
C GLU A 128 7.88 17.41 -9.25
N GLU A 129 6.73 16.80 -8.97
CA GLU A 129 5.85 17.25 -7.87
C GLU A 129 6.63 17.32 -6.55
N GLY A 130 6.38 18.33 -5.73
CA GLY A 130 7.22 18.69 -4.59
C GLY A 130 7.40 17.59 -3.56
N VAL A 131 8.63 17.07 -3.42
CA VAL A 131 8.96 15.95 -2.52
C VAL A 131 9.55 16.46 -1.20
N LEU A 132 8.76 16.42 -0.12
CA LEU A 132 9.08 17.01 1.19
C LEU A 132 10.05 16.16 2.03
N THR A 133 10.90 16.79 2.86
CA THR A 133 11.51 16.14 4.04
C THR A 133 10.53 16.07 5.22
N VAL A 134 10.90 15.38 6.31
CA VAL A 134 10.08 15.32 7.54
C VAL A 134 9.88 16.71 8.14
N GLU A 135 10.95 17.51 8.21
CA GLU A 135 10.97 18.89 8.71
C GLU A 135 10.22 19.87 7.80
N GLU A 136 9.91 19.48 6.56
CA GLU A 136 9.06 20.23 5.64
C GLU A 136 7.60 19.79 5.77
N ALA A 137 7.31 18.48 5.81
CA ALA A 137 5.97 17.97 6.01
C ALA A 137 5.34 18.41 7.35
N LEU A 138 6.13 18.51 8.43
CA LEU A 138 5.65 19.06 9.70
C LEU A 138 5.14 20.51 9.59
N LYS A 139 5.61 21.30 8.60
CA LYS A 139 5.11 22.66 8.33
C LYS A 139 3.78 22.69 7.56
N HIS A 140 3.41 21.54 6.97
CA HIS A 140 2.13 21.35 6.28
C HIS A 140 1.08 20.62 7.15
N ILE A 141 1.49 20.16 8.34
CA ILE A 141 0.61 19.57 9.34
C ILE A 141 0.06 20.65 10.27
N SER A 142 -1.27 20.70 10.35
CA SER A 142 -2.04 21.65 11.15
C SER A 142 -3.06 20.91 12.01
N LYS A 143 -3.37 21.49 13.18
CA LYS A 143 -4.49 21.10 14.02
C LYS A 143 -5.83 21.20 13.28
N GLY A 144 -6.74 20.26 13.53
CA GLY A 144 -8.04 20.15 12.87
C GLY A 144 -8.02 19.43 11.51
N PHE A 145 -6.89 18.89 11.07
CA PHE A 145 -6.74 18.24 9.76
C PHE A 145 -6.33 16.77 9.84
N SER A 146 -6.65 16.04 8.77
CA SER A 146 -6.37 14.61 8.62
C SER A 146 -5.47 14.38 7.41
N TYR A 147 -4.43 13.54 7.58
CA TYR A 147 -3.35 13.34 6.61
C TYR A 147 -3.10 11.87 6.28
N LEU A 148 -2.89 11.59 5.00
CA LEU A 148 -2.65 10.27 4.43
C LEU A 148 -1.19 10.17 3.98
N LEU A 149 -0.46 9.15 4.46
CA LEU A 149 0.91 8.87 4.03
C LEU A 149 0.94 7.56 3.25
N GLU A 150 1.35 7.65 1.98
CA GLU A 150 1.56 6.48 1.14
C GLU A 150 2.96 5.89 1.34
N GLU A 151 3.05 4.81 2.12
CA GLU A 151 4.31 4.12 2.41
C GLU A 151 4.15 2.60 2.55
N ARG A 152 5.14 1.84 2.03
CA ARG A 152 5.15 0.36 2.06
C ARG A 152 5.28 -0.24 3.46
N ARG A 153 5.67 0.57 4.44
CA ARG A 153 5.69 0.30 5.87
C ARG A 153 5.47 1.63 6.57
N PRO A 154 4.80 1.66 7.73
CA PRO A 154 4.77 2.85 8.57
C PRO A 154 6.18 3.13 9.11
N GLU A 155 6.93 4.02 8.47
CA GLU A 155 8.23 4.49 8.97
C GLU A 155 8.20 6.02 9.07
N LYS A 156 7.66 6.71 8.07
CA LYS A 156 7.44 8.17 8.04
C LYS A 156 6.32 8.59 9.00
N CYS A 157 5.20 7.86 9.04
CA CYS A 157 4.09 8.10 9.97
C CYS A 157 4.52 8.13 11.44
N PHE A 158 5.28 7.12 11.90
CA PHE A 158 5.73 7.06 13.29
C PHE A 158 6.80 8.10 13.64
N ILE A 159 7.64 8.50 12.67
CA ILE A 159 8.59 9.61 12.87
C ILE A 159 7.81 10.92 13.06
N ILE A 160 6.89 11.25 12.15
CA ILE A 160 6.06 12.47 12.23
C ILE A 160 5.23 12.48 13.51
N PHE A 161 4.57 11.37 13.86
CA PHE A 161 3.83 11.22 15.11
C PHE A 161 4.68 11.57 16.33
N ARG A 162 5.90 11.03 16.42
CA ARG A 162 6.83 11.32 17.53
C ARG A 162 7.27 12.79 17.57
N GLU A 163 7.48 13.42 16.42
CA GLU A 163 7.82 14.84 16.39
C GLU A 163 6.65 15.70 16.89
N LEU A 164 5.40 15.37 16.53
CA LEU A 164 4.20 16.07 17.01
C LEU A 164 3.93 15.91 18.52
N LEU A 165 4.36 14.79 19.14
CA LEU A 165 4.27 14.64 20.62
C LEU A 165 5.11 15.68 21.38
N LYS A 166 6.11 16.29 20.74
CA LYS A 166 6.97 17.31 21.39
C LYS A 166 6.23 18.61 21.68
N ASP A 167 5.11 18.85 21.00
CA ASP A 167 4.25 20.01 21.20
C ASP A 167 3.26 19.82 22.39
N ASN A 168 3.53 18.83 23.26
CA ASN A 168 2.71 18.39 24.40
C ASN A 168 1.34 17.78 24.01
N LEU A 169 1.19 17.31 22.78
CA LEU A 169 0.02 16.55 22.35
C LEU A 169 0.02 15.15 22.98
N SER A 170 -1.13 14.71 23.50
CA SER A 170 -1.33 13.30 23.86
C SER A 170 -1.42 12.44 22.60
N GLY A 171 -0.96 11.19 22.67
CA GLY A 171 -0.86 10.29 21.50
C GLY A 171 -1.80 9.10 21.54
N LEU A 172 -2.47 8.80 20.43
CA LEU A 172 -3.23 7.57 20.22
C LEU A 172 -2.71 6.84 18.99
N ILE A 173 -2.36 5.56 19.12
CA ILE A 173 -1.89 4.72 18.03
C ILE A 173 -2.76 3.46 17.93
N PHE A 174 -3.30 3.19 16.74
CA PHE A 174 -3.71 1.85 16.32
C PHE A 174 -2.65 1.33 15.35
N THR A 175 -2.16 0.12 15.57
CA THR A 175 -1.05 -0.45 14.79
C THR A 175 -1.20 -1.96 14.61
N ARG A 176 -0.69 -2.51 13.51
CA ARG A 176 -0.53 -3.98 13.34
C ARG A 176 0.78 -4.51 13.91
N THR A 177 1.71 -3.62 14.27
CA THR A 177 2.99 -3.96 14.89
C THR A 177 2.83 -4.06 16.42
N ASN A 178 3.59 -4.94 17.07
CA ASN A 178 3.53 -5.04 18.54
C ASN A 178 3.92 -3.71 19.22
N PRO A 179 3.14 -3.19 20.20
CA PRO A 179 3.40 -1.91 20.85
C PRO A 179 4.83 -1.73 21.41
N LYS A 180 5.41 -2.80 21.99
CA LYS A 180 6.77 -2.76 22.55
C LYS A 180 7.84 -2.60 21.47
N VAL A 181 7.57 -3.05 20.25
CA VAL A 181 8.45 -2.86 19.08
C VAL A 181 8.33 -1.43 18.57
N ILE A 182 7.11 -0.86 18.51
CA ILE A 182 6.88 0.53 18.12
C ILE A 182 7.60 1.50 19.07
N GLN A 183 7.33 1.41 20.39
CA GLN A 183 7.97 2.25 21.40
C GLN A 183 9.50 2.22 21.29
N LYS A 184 10.10 1.02 21.27
CA LYS A 184 11.55 0.83 21.21
C LYS A 184 12.17 1.23 19.87
N ARG A 185 11.46 1.09 18.75
CA ARG A 185 12.01 1.38 17.41
C ARG A 185 12.07 2.88 17.13
N TYR A 186 10.98 3.60 17.40
CA TYR A 186 10.86 5.00 17.01
C TYR A 186 11.21 5.98 18.14
N GLY A 187 11.21 5.51 19.40
CA GLY A 187 11.39 6.37 20.58
C GLY A 187 10.09 7.10 20.93
N ILE A 188 9.00 6.35 21.08
CA ILE A 188 7.68 6.90 21.44
C ILE A 188 7.55 6.87 22.96
N GLU A 189 7.54 8.07 23.54
CA GLU A 189 7.53 8.35 24.98
C GLU A 189 6.48 9.43 25.28
N GLY A 190 6.14 9.64 26.56
CA GLY A 190 5.08 10.57 26.97
C GLY A 190 3.71 9.92 27.11
N ASP A 191 2.65 10.73 27.06
CA ASP A 191 1.25 10.33 27.26
C ASP A 191 0.67 9.68 25.99
N VAL A 192 1.01 8.40 25.76
CA VAL A 192 0.65 7.69 24.52
C VAL A 192 -0.06 6.36 24.78
N SER A 193 -1.30 6.26 24.33
CA SER A 193 -2.07 5.00 24.26
C SER A 193 -1.78 4.26 22.95
N ILE A 194 -1.32 3.01 23.03
CA ILE A 194 -0.99 2.19 21.85
C ILE A 194 -1.82 0.90 21.87
N TYR A 195 -2.77 0.80 20.96
CA TYR A 195 -3.62 -0.36 20.72
C TYR A 195 -3.06 -1.23 19.60
N TRP A 196 -2.82 -2.50 19.90
CA TRP A 196 -2.47 -3.49 18.89
C TRP A 196 -3.75 -4.00 18.22
N LEU A 197 -3.93 -3.71 16.93
CA LEU A 197 -5.00 -4.28 16.12
C LEU A 197 -4.74 -5.79 15.97
N THR A 198 -5.57 -6.65 16.57
CA THR A 198 -5.42 -8.11 16.49
C THR A 198 -6.68 -8.86 16.94
N ASP A 199 -6.95 -10.00 16.31
CA ASP A 199 -8.06 -10.93 16.64
C ASP A 199 -7.64 -12.01 17.66
N GLN A 200 -6.55 -11.77 18.40
CA GLN A 200 -6.04 -12.68 19.41
C GLN A 200 -6.35 -12.16 20.81
N GLU A 201 -7.12 -12.91 21.58
CA GLU A 201 -7.36 -12.63 23.00
C GLU A 201 -6.15 -13.09 23.84
N ASP A 202 -5.48 -12.16 24.53
CA ASP A 202 -4.56 -12.46 25.63
C ASP A 202 -4.72 -11.40 26.73
N ALA A 203 -4.69 -11.82 27.99
CA ALA A 203 -4.67 -10.91 29.12
C ALA A 203 -3.27 -10.25 29.26
N GLY A 204 -3.18 -8.93 29.03
CA GLY A 204 -2.01 -8.13 29.42
C GLY A 204 -1.47 -7.12 28.40
N GLN A 205 -2.14 -6.90 27.26
CA GLN A 205 -1.81 -5.81 26.32
C GLN A 205 -3.11 -5.13 25.85
N LEU A 206 -3.05 -3.83 25.56
CA LEU A 206 -4.14 -3.11 24.89
C LEU A 206 -4.29 -3.65 23.47
N ARG A 207 -5.27 -4.54 23.27
CA ARG A 207 -5.59 -5.18 21.99
C ARG A 207 -7.00 -4.79 21.57
N VAL A 208 -7.18 -4.52 20.28
CA VAL A 208 -8.45 -4.10 19.68
C VAL A 208 -8.69 -4.95 18.43
N SER A 209 -9.92 -5.42 18.26
CA SER A 209 -10.32 -6.19 17.07
C SER A 209 -10.45 -5.29 15.83
N HIS A 210 -10.71 -5.86 14.67
CA HIS A 210 -10.97 -5.11 13.44
C HIS A 210 -12.36 -4.41 13.39
N SER A 211 -13.13 -4.39 14.48
CA SER A 211 -14.43 -3.71 14.56
C SER A 211 -14.25 -2.19 14.55
N LEU A 212 -14.80 -1.54 13.52
CA LEU A 212 -14.76 -0.09 13.35
C LEU A 212 -15.47 0.65 14.50
N GLU A 213 -16.48 0.03 15.09
CA GLU A 213 -17.21 0.51 16.27
C GLU A 213 -16.31 0.52 17.51
N THR A 214 -15.46 -0.51 17.68
CA THR A 214 -14.52 -0.63 18.79
C THR A 214 -13.37 0.37 18.64
N LEU A 215 -12.86 0.59 17.42
CA LEU A 215 -11.90 1.66 17.15
C LEU A 215 -12.51 3.05 17.44
N ILE A 216 -13.74 3.32 16.97
CA ILE A 216 -14.47 4.56 17.27
C ILE A 216 -14.61 4.76 18.78
N TYR A 217 -14.99 3.72 19.53
CA TYR A 217 -15.15 3.80 20.97
C TYR A 217 -13.86 4.26 21.66
N HIS A 218 -12.71 3.63 21.37
CA HIS A 218 -11.44 4.02 21.98
C HIS A 218 -10.93 5.39 21.51
N ILE A 219 -11.23 5.79 20.27
CA ILE A 219 -10.91 7.14 19.79
C ILE A 219 -11.75 8.19 20.53
N GLU A 220 -13.07 8.00 20.64
CA GLU A 220 -13.93 8.93 21.38
C GLU A 220 -13.64 8.90 22.89
N GLU A 221 -13.29 7.75 23.48
CA GLU A 221 -12.86 7.65 24.88
C GLU A 221 -11.56 8.44 25.15
N PHE A 222 -10.62 8.43 24.20
CA PHE A 222 -9.36 9.16 24.29
C PHE A 222 -9.56 10.67 24.04
N VAL A 223 -10.18 11.03 22.92
CA VAL A 223 -10.40 12.43 22.52
C VAL A 223 -11.29 13.19 23.52
N ASN A 224 -12.17 12.51 24.28
CA ASN A 224 -12.93 13.15 25.36
C ASN A 224 -12.14 13.34 26.68
N LYS A 225 -10.93 12.76 26.80
CA LYS A 225 -10.01 12.95 27.94
C LYS A 225 -8.88 13.94 27.63
N HIS A 226 -8.49 14.06 26.37
CA HIS A 226 -7.33 14.83 25.92
C HIS A 226 -7.77 15.94 24.95
N ASN A 227 -7.64 17.20 25.38
CA ASN A 227 -8.13 18.37 24.64
C ASN A 227 -7.48 18.58 23.26
N GLU A 228 -6.21 18.15 23.11
CA GLU A 228 -5.46 18.20 21.87
C GLU A 228 -4.65 16.91 21.76
N CYS A 229 -4.82 16.17 20.68
CA CYS A 229 -4.09 14.92 20.48
C CYS A 229 -3.72 14.65 19.02
N VAL A 230 -2.72 13.77 18.86
CA VAL A 230 -2.36 13.16 17.58
C VAL A 230 -2.81 11.69 17.58
N ILE A 231 -3.57 11.32 16.55
CA ILE A 231 -4.12 9.98 16.33
C ILE A 231 -3.43 9.37 15.11
N LEU A 232 -2.90 8.16 15.22
CA LEU A 232 -2.29 7.41 14.13
C LEU A 232 -3.01 6.08 13.90
N LEU A 233 -3.39 5.83 12.65
CA LEU A 233 -3.87 4.53 12.16
C LEU A 233 -2.83 3.90 11.22
N ASP A 234 -2.15 2.87 11.73
CA ASP A 234 -1.33 1.92 10.96
C ASP A 234 -2.10 0.61 10.77
N GLY A 235 -2.16 0.13 9.53
CA GLY A 235 -2.90 -1.08 9.16
C GLY A 235 -4.30 -0.82 8.59
N LEU A 236 -4.50 0.26 7.83
CA LEU A 236 -5.75 0.52 7.11
C LEU A 236 -6.13 -0.66 6.19
N GLU A 237 -5.14 -1.32 5.60
CA GLU A 237 -5.26 -2.53 4.77
C GLU A 237 -5.87 -3.70 5.55
N TYR A 238 -5.59 -3.80 6.86
CA TYR A 238 -6.17 -4.83 7.70
C TYR A 238 -7.64 -4.52 8.06
N LEU A 239 -7.99 -3.25 8.25
CA LEU A 239 -9.41 -2.88 8.38
C LEU A 239 -10.17 -3.20 7.09
N LEU A 240 -9.61 -2.88 5.92
CA LEU A 240 -10.16 -3.18 4.59
C LEU A 240 -10.21 -4.68 4.27
N GLY A 241 -9.24 -5.46 4.77
CA GLY A 241 -9.24 -6.92 4.62
C GLY A 241 -10.34 -7.64 5.40
N ASN A 242 -10.93 -7.00 6.41
CA ASN A 242 -11.99 -7.57 7.25
C ASN A 242 -13.34 -6.81 7.16
N ASN A 243 -13.36 -5.59 6.62
CA ASN A 243 -14.56 -4.75 6.50
C ASN A 243 -14.73 -4.26 5.06
N THR A 244 -15.98 -4.07 4.60
CA THR A 244 -16.21 -3.49 3.26
C THR A 244 -15.61 -2.07 3.16
N PHE A 245 -15.05 -1.72 1.99
CA PHE A 245 -14.50 -0.37 1.73
C PHE A 245 -15.49 0.76 2.10
N ASN A 246 -16.78 0.59 1.78
CA ASN A 246 -17.83 1.55 2.14
C ASN A 246 -18.04 1.72 3.65
N ALA A 247 -17.74 0.71 4.47
CA ALA A 247 -17.77 0.83 5.93
C ALA A 247 -16.53 1.56 6.44
N VAL A 248 -15.33 1.18 5.97
CA VAL A 248 -14.07 1.84 6.33
C VAL A 248 -14.06 3.32 5.92
N MET A 249 -14.57 3.65 4.74
CA MET A 249 -14.70 5.03 4.26
C MET A 249 -15.67 5.87 5.13
N ARG A 250 -16.76 5.27 5.65
CA ARG A 250 -17.65 5.96 6.61
C ARG A 250 -17.00 6.15 7.97
N PHE A 251 -16.22 5.16 8.42
CA PHE A 251 -15.42 5.25 9.63
C PHE A 251 -14.38 6.37 9.53
N LEU A 252 -13.59 6.41 8.44
CA LEU A 252 -12.61 7.46 8.19
C LEU A 252 -13.26 8.84 8.13
N ARG A 253 -14.38 9.01 7.41
CA ARG A 253 -15.16 10.27 7.39
C ARG A 253 -15.53 10.75 8.79
N ARG A 254 -16.09 9.87 9.63
CA ARG A 254 -16.40 10.21 11.03
C ARG A 254 -15.15 10.62 11.82
N LEU A 255 -13.99 10.04 11.53
CA LEU A 255 -12.73 10.46 12.16
C LEU A 255 -12.24 11.82 11.64
N VAL A 256 -12.36 12.12 10.34
CA VAL A 256 -12.05 13.44 9.77
C VAL A 256 -12.96 14.52 10.40
N ASP A 257 -14.27 14.28 10.46
CA ASP A 257 -15.25 15.17 11.10
C ASP A 257 -14.89 15.44 12.57
N ARG A 258 -14.57 14.39 13.34
CA ARG A 258 -14.16 14.49 14.76
C ARG A 258 -12.83 15.22 14.95
N THR A 259 -11.87 14.95 14.07
CA THR A 259 -10.55 15.58 14.10
C THR A 259 -10.66 17.08 13.91
N SER A 260 -11.49 17.51 12.96
CA SER A 260 -11.78 18.93 12.70
C SER A 260 -12.57 19.60 13.83
N GLN A 261 -13.56 18.92 14.43
CA GLN A 261 -14.37 19.45 15.53
C GLN A 261 -13.59 19.76 16.82
N GLN A 262 -12.43 19.13 17.03
CA GLN A 262 -11.70 19.15 18.30
C GLN A 262 -10.20 19.47 18.12
N GLU A 263 -9.83 20.14 17.02
CA GLU A 263 -8.47 20.59 16.70
C GLU A 263 -7.35 19.53 16.80
N ASN A 264 -7.71 18.25 16.68
CA ASN A 264 -6.77 17.13 16.71
C ASN A 264 -6.00 16.99 15.39
N ILE A 265 -4.99 16.11 15.37
CA ILE A 265 -4.29 15.72 14.14
C ILE A 265 -4.52 14.23 13.91
N PHE A 266 -5.02 13.85 12.74
CA PHE A 266 -5.19 12.44 12.37
C PHE A 266 -4.21 12.06 11.26
N LEU A 267 -3.48 10.97 11.45
CA LEU A 267 -2.50 10.41 10.52
C LEU A 267 -2.94 9.00 10.13
N VAL A 268 -2.88 8.69 8.84
CA VAL A 268 -3.19 7.37 8.29
C VAL A 268 -2.02 6.88 7.45
N SER A 269 -1.47 5.71 7.79
CA SER A 269 -0.52 5.00 6.94
C SER A 269 -1.27 4.12 5.95
N LEU A 270 -0.88 4.17 4.68
CA LEU A 270 -1.41 3.33 3.61
C LEU A 270 -0.29 2.80 2.72
N SER A 271 -0.25 1.49 2.48
CA SER A 271 0.46 0.90 1.34
C SER A 271 -0.41 1.02 0.08
N PRO A 272 -0.06 1.85 -0.92
CA PRO A 272 -0.88 2.00 -2.14
C PRO A 272 -0.93 0.73 -2.99
N TYR A 273 0.07 -0.16 -2.87
CA TYR A 273 0.17 -1.43 -3.61
C TYR A 273 -0.84 -2.52 -3.19
N THR A 274 -1.74 -2.20 -2.25
CA THR A 274 -2.72 -3.14 -1.67
C THR A 274 -4.18 -2.72 -1.92
N MET A 275 -4.42 -1.72 -2.77
CA MET A 275 -5.76 -1.20 -3.10
C MET A 275 -5.91 -0.95 -4.60
N GLU A 276 -7.15 -0.81 -5.09
CA GLU A 276 -7.41 -0.31 -6.44
C GLU A 276 -7.15 1.21 -6.50
N GLU A 277 -6.59 1.72 -7.60
CA GLU A 277 -6.31 3.16 -7.80
C GLU A 277 -7.54 4.04 -7.52
N ARG A 278 -8.72 3.56 -7.91
CA ARG A 278 -10.02 4.20 -7.63
C ARG A 278 -10.26 4.42 -6.13
N ASP A 279 -9.94 3.43 -5.31
CA ASP A 279 -10.19 3.49 -3.87
C ASP A 279 -9.12 4.35 -3.17
N VAL A 280 -7.89 4.40 -3.70
CA VAL A 280 -6.85 5.36 -3.29
C VAL A 280 -7.29 6.80 -3.58
N SER A 281 -7.72 7.12 -4.80
CA SER A 281 -8.20 8.48 -5.12
C SER A 281 -9.52 8.87 -4.43
N LEU A 282 -10.27 7.90 -3.87
CA LEU A 282 -11.37 8.18 -2.95
C LEU A 282 -10.90 8.49 -1.53
N LEU A 283 -9.73 7.99 -1.10
CA LEU A 283 -9.08 8.33 0.17
C LEU A 283 -8.33 9.67 0.10
N GLU A 284 -7.55 9.92 -0.96
CA GLU A 284 -6.85 11.21 -1.19
C GLU A 284 -7.81 12.40 -1.24
N ARG A 285 -9.06 12.16 -1.70
CA ARG A 285 -10.12 13.18 -1.74
C ARG A 285 -10.72 13.50 -0.37
N GLU A 286 -10.56 12.60 0.61
CA GLU A 286 -11.13 12.70 1.95
C GLU A 286 -10.08 13.08 3.02
N ILE A 287 -8.82 12.69 2.79
CA ILE A 287 -7.70 12.83 3.71
C ILE A 287 -6.50 13.38 2.93
N ILE A 288 -5.86 14.44 3.43
CA ILE A 288 -4.86 15.21 2.69
C ILE A 288 -3.59 14.36 2.46
N PRO A 289 -3.17 14.07 1.21
CA PRO A 289 -1.98 13.27 0.96
C PRO A 289 -0.68 14.05 1.28
N LEU A 290 0.21 13.45 2.08
CA LEU A 290 1.54 13.96 2.39
C LEU A 290 2.62 13.19 1.63
N LYS A 291 3.05 13.72 0.47
CA LYS A 291 4.13 13.16 -0.35
C LYS A 291 5.50 13.48 0.27
N LEU A 292 6.18 12.43 0.76
CA LEU A 292 7.44 12.50 1.51
C LEU A 292 8.56 11.74 0.80
N LYS A 293 9.78 12.28 0.86
CA LYS A 293 11.03 11.70 0.30
C LYS A 293 11.38 10.37 0.98
#